data_AF-A0A370FP73-F1
#
_entry.id   AF-A0A370FP73-F1
#
_cell.length_a   1.000
_cell.length_b   1.000
_cell.length_c   1.000
_cell.angle_alpha   90.00
_cell.angle_beta   90.00
_cell.angle_gamma   90.00
#
_symmetry.space_group_name_H-M   'P 1'
#
loop_
_entity.id
_entity.type
_entity.pdbx_description
1 polymer ?
#
loop_
_entity_poly.entity_id
_entity_poly.type
_entity_poly.pdbx_seq_one_letter_code
_entity_poly.pdbx_strand_id
1 'polypeptide(L)'
;MRKSRFTDEQVIGFIKQADAGMSVADLCRREGFSSATFYKWRAKFGGMEASDAKRLRELEAENNRLKKLLAEAVLDNEALKVAFGVKR
;
A
#
# COMPACT_ATOMS: atom_id res chain seq x y z
N MET A 1 11.02 -2.27 0.04
CA MET A 1 10.92 -3.75 -0.04
C MET A 1 11.18 -4.16 -1.47
N ARG A 2 11.90 -5.28 -1.71
CA ARG A 2 11.90 -5.91 -3.05
C ARG A 2 10.45 -6.17 -3.47
N LYS A 3 10.18 -6.07 -4.77
CA LYS A 3 8.87 -6.40 -5.35
C LYS A 3 8.52 -7.84 -4.93
N SER A 4 7.37 -8.01 -4.29
CA SER A 4 6.89 -9.34 -3.90
C SER A 4 6.71 -10.21 -5.14
N ARG A 5 7.03 -11.52 -5.02
CA ARG A 5 6.73 -12.52 -6.06
C ARG A 5 5.22 -12.71 -6.24
N PHE A 6 4.45 -12.42 -5.19
CA PHE A 6 3.00 -12.58 -5.14
C PHE A 6 2.31 -11.24 -5.24
N THR A 7 1.18 -11.19 -5.96
CA THR A 7 0.28 -10.03 -5.98
C THR A 7 -0.45 -9.90 -4.64
N ASP A 8 -0.98 -8.72 -4.31
CA ASP A 8 -1.69 -8.57 -3.04
C ASP A 8 -2.98 -9.43 -3.02
N GLU A 9 -3.62 -9.67 -4.18
CA GLU A 9 -4.77 -10.56 -4.29
C GLU A 9 -4.41 -12.01 -3.95
N GLN A 10 -3.24 -12.50 -4.40
CA GLN A 10 -2.75 -13.82 -4.04
C GLN A 10 -2.45 -13.90 -2.53
N VAL A 11 -1.82 -12.85 -1.99
CA VAL A 11 -1.51 -12.76 -0.56
C VAL A 11 -2.77 -12.79 0.30
N ILE A 12 -3.82 -12.05 -0.08
CA ILE A 12 -5.13 -12.06 0.59
C ILE A 12 -5.76 -13.45 0.49
N GLY A 13 -5.68 -14.10 -0.68
CA GLY A 13 -6.13 -15.48 -0.86
C GLY A 13 -5.44 -16.47 0.09
N PHE A 14 -4.14 -16.32 0.34
CA PHE A 14 -3.41 -17.13 1.31
C PHE A 14 -3.88 -16.88 2.75
N ILE A 15 -4.09 -15.62 3.12
CA ILE A 15 -4.61 -15.26 4.45
C ILE A 15 -5.99 -15.88 4.67
N LYS A 16 -6.89 -15.79 3.68
CA LYS A 16 -8.22 -16.38 3.74
C LYS A 16 -8.21 -17.90 3.88
N GLN A 17 -7.30 -18.60 3.19
CA GLN A 17 -7.15 -20.05 3.36
C GLN A 17 -6.76 -20.40 4.80
N ALA A 18 -5.85 -19.63 5.39
CA ALA A 18 -5.46 -19.83 6.80
C ALA A 18 -6.60 -19.50 7.76
N ASP A 19 -7.37 -18.43 7.51
CA ASP A 19 -8.54 -18.06 8.31
C ASP A 19 -9.69 -19.08 8.17
N ALA A 20 -9.79 -19.77 7.04
CA ALA A 20 -10.69 -20.91 6.83
C ALA A 20 -10.20 -22.22 7.47
N GLY A 21 -9.10 -22.18 8.23
CA GLY A 21 -8.59 -23.32 9.01
C GLY A 21 -7.42 -24.08 8.38
N MET A 22 -6.87 -23.63 7.25
CA MET A 22 -5.66 -24.26 6.68
C MET A 22 -4.44 -23.95 7.56
N SER A 23 -3.63 -24.99 7.83
CA SER A 23 -2.35 -24.84 8.54
C SER A 23 -1.42 -23.89 7.78
N VAL A 24 -0.98 -22.82 8.45
CA VAL A 24 -0.01 -21.85 7.92
C VAL A 24 1.29 -22.55 7.51
N ALA A 25 1.71 -23.58 8.25
CA ALA A 25 2.94 -24.32 7.97
C ALA A 25 2.85 -25.10 6.64
N ASP A 26 1.70 -25.72 6.37
CA ASP A 26 1.47 -26.44 5.11
C ASP A 26 1.31 -25.48 3.93
N LEU A 27 0.60 -24.38 4.14
CA LEU A 27 0.44 -23.32 3.14
C LEU A 27 1.80 -22.71 2.75
N CYS A 28 2.65 -22.39 3.73
CA CYS A 28 4.01 -21.90 3.51
C CYS A 28 4.86 -22.88 2.69
N ARG A 29 4.77 -24.18 3.00
CA ARG A 29 5.48 -25.24 2.26
C ARG A 29 4.97 -25.39 0.82
N ARG A 30 3.65 -25.36 0.62
CA ARG A 30 3.02 -25.56 -0.69
C ARG A 30 3.28 -24.39 -1.64
N GLU A 31 3.10 -23.17 -1.16
CA GLU A 31 3.19 -21.96 -2.01
C GLU A 31 4.63 -21.41 -2.08
N GLY A 32 5.52 -21.84 -1.18
CA GLY A 32 6.93 -21.46 -1.18
C GLY A 32 7.15 -20.04 -0.64
N PHE A 33 6.68 -19.78 0.58
CA PHE A 33 7.05 -18.59 1.36
C PHE A 33 7.24 -18.95 2.83
N SER A 34 7.97 -18.13 3.59
CA SER A 34 8.20 -18.38 5.01
C SER A 34 7.02 -17.94 5.87
N SER A 35 6.85 -18.55 7.03
CA SER A 35 5.83 -18.13 8.01
C SER A 35 6.02 -16.68 8.45
N ALA A 36 7.26 -16.20 8.55
CA ALA A 36 7.55 -14.80 8.83
C ALA A 36 6.98 -13.85 7.75
N THR A 37 7.05 -14.23 6.47
CA THR A 37 6.43 -13.47 5.38
C THR A 37 4.91 -13.50 5.49
N PHE A 38 4.33 -14.65 5.81
CA PHE A 38 2.88 -14.78 6.03
C PHE A 38 2.38 -13.83 7.11
N TYR A 39 3.02 -13.77 8.28
CA TYR A 39 2.57 -12.89 9.36
C TYR A 39 2.78 -11.39 9.05
N LYS A 40 3.82 -11.03 8.28
CA LYS A 40 3.95 -9.65 7.76
C LYS A 40 2.79 -9.30 6.83
N TRP A 41 2.41 -10.22 5.96
CA TRP A 41 1.23 -10.03 5.10
C TRP A 41 -0.06 -9.98 5.91
N ARG A 42 -0.24 -10.85 6.91
CA ARG A 42 -1.42 -10.85 7.77
C ARG A 42 -1.55 -9.57 8.58
N ALA A 43 -0.44 -8.99 9.04
CA ALA A 43 -0.46 -7.69 9.70
C ALA A 43 -0.84 -6.55 8.72
N LYS A 44 -0.46 -6.67 7.45
CA LYS A 44 -0.75 -5.65 6.43
C LYS A 44 -2.14 -5.79 5.81
N PHE A 45 -2.62 -7.00 5.57
CA PHE A 45 -3.80 -7.33 4.74
C PHE A 45 -4.84 -8.19 5.48
N GLY A 46 -4.59 -8.58 6.72
CA GLY A 46 -5.54 -9.36 7.51
C GLY A 46 -6.86 -8.61 7.69
N GLY A 47 -7.97 -9.29 7.47
CA GLY A 47 -9.30 -8.69 7.52
C GLY A 47 -9.67 -7.80 6.33
N MET A 48 -8.81 -7.68 5.30
CA MET A 48 -9.15 -7.00 4.05
C MET A 48 -9.69 -7.98 3.00
N GLU A 49 -10.71 -7.54 2.28
CA GLU A 49 -11.13 -8.15 1.04
C GLU A 49 -10.22 -7.73 -0.13
N ALA A 50 -10.21 -8.52 -1.22
CA ALA A 50 -9.43 -8.17 -2.41
C ALA A 50 -9.86 -6.81 -3.02
N SER A 51 -11.14 -6.48 -2.91
CA SER A 51 -11.68 -5.15 -3.25
C SER A 51 -11.08 -4.03 -2.39
N ASP A 52 -10.83 -4.29 -1.11
CA ASP A 52 -10.29 -3.30 -0.18
C ASP A 52 -8.82 -3.01 -0.51
N ALA A 53 -8.06 -4.04 -0.87
CA ALA A 53 -6.68 -3.88 -1.29
C ALA A 53 -6.55 -3.11 -2.61
N LYS A 54 -7.45 -3.37 -3.59
CA LYS A 54 -7.51 -2.57 -4.82
C LYS A 54 -7.82 -1.10 -4.49
N ARG A 55 -8.83 -0.87 -3.66
CA ARG A 55 -9.23 0.49 -3.25
C ARG A 55 -8.10 1.20 -2.50
N LEU A 56 -7.38 0.49 -1.63
CA LEU A 56 -6.23 1.03 -0.90
C LEU A 56 -5.13 1.50 -1.86
N ARG A 57 -4.75 0.70 -2.86
CA ARG A 57 -3.75 1.12 -3.86
C ARG A 57 -4.17 2.36 -4.64
N GLU A 58 -5.43 2.43 -5.05
CA GLU A 58 -5.97 3.58 -5.77
C GLU A 58 -5.90 4.84 -4.91
N LEU A 59 -6.27 4.74 -3.63
CA LEU A 59 -6.19 5.83 -2.67
C LEU A 59 -4.74 6.25 -2.39
N GLU A 60 -3.81 5.31 -2.25
CA GLU A 60 -2.38 5.60 -2.09
C GLU A 60 -1.81 6.31 -3.32
N ALA A 61 -2.17 5.87 -4.52
CA ALA A 61 -1.75 6.50 -5.77
C ALA A 61 -2.27 7.94 -5.89
N GLU A 62 -3.56 8.15 -5.61
CA GLU A 62 -4.15 9.48 -5.67
C GLU A 62 -3.60 10.39 -4.57
N ASN A 63 -3.36 9.87 -3.35
CA ASN A 63 -2.75 10.66 -2.28
C ASN A 63 -1.34 11.14 -2.66
N ASN A 64 -0.54 10.28 -3.31
CA ASN A 64 0.78 10.65 -3.80
C ASN A 64 0.69 11.73 -4.89
N ARG A 65 -0.26 11.61 -5.81
CA ARG A 65 -0.52 12.62 -6.84
C ARG A 65 -0.92 13.96 -6.22
N LEU A 66 -1.86 13.95 -5.28
CA LEU A 66 -2.34 15.16 -4.59
C LEU A 66 -1.22 15.83 -3.79
N LYS A 67 -0.37 15.07 -3.10
CA LYS A 67 0.80 15.61 -2.39
C LYS A 67 1.77 16.31 -3.33
N LYS A 68 2.01 15.74 -4.52
CA LYS A 68 2.87 16.36 -5.53
C LYS A 68 2.29 17.68 -6.04
N LEU A 69 1.01 17.68 -6.42
CA LEU A 69 0.32 18.89 -6.88
C LEU A 69 0.28 19.98 -5.79
N LEU A 70 0.06 19.59 -4.54
CA LEU A 70 0.10 20.51 -3.42
C LEU A 70 1.49 21.14 -3.24
N ALA A 71 2.55 20.33 -3.31
CA ALA A 71 3.92 20.84 -3.21
C ALA A 71 4.24 21.84 -4.33
N GLU A 72 3.86 21.52 -5.58
CA GLU A 72 4.01 22.42 -6.73
C GLU A 72 3.24 23.74 -6.51
N ALA A 73 1.97 23.66 -6.12
CA ALA A 73 1.15 24.85 -5.87
C ALA A 73 1.68 25.72 -4.71
N VAL A 74 2.22 25.10 -3.66
CA VAL A 74 2.84 25.83 -2.54
C VAL A 74 4.09 26.58 -3.01
N LEU A 75 4.95 25.92 -3.80
CA LEU A 75 6.15 26.55 -4.37
C LEU A 75 5.81 27.72 -5.30
N ASP A 76 4.82 27.55 -6.17
CA ASP A 76 4.34 28.62 -7.05
C ASP A 76 3.79 29.81 -6.23
N ASN A 77 3.04 29.52 -5.16
CA ASN A 77 2.51 30.57 -4.29
C ASN A 77 3.62 31.34 -3.57
N GLU A 78 4.65 30.64 -3.09
CA GLU A 78 5.84 31.26 -2.49
C GLU A 78 6.59 32.13 -3.50
N ALA A 79 6.81 31.63 -4.72
CA ALA A 79 7.46 32.38 -5.79
C ALA A 79 6.69 33.67 -6.13
N LEU A 80 5.36 33.59 -6.21
CA LEU A 80 4.50 34.76 -6.45
C LEU A 80 4.56 35.77 -5.29
N LYS A 81 4.56 35.30 -4.03
CA LYS A 81 4.75 36.16 -2.87
C LYS A 81 6.11 36.84 -2.85
N VAL A 82 7.17 36.17 -3.30
CA VAL A 82 8.50 36.80 -3.41
C VAL A 82 8.55 37.82 -4.55
N ALA A 83 7.96 37.49 -5.70
CA ALA A 83 7.99 38.35 -6.89
C ALA A 83 7.08 39.59 -6.78
N PHE A 84 5.93 39.46 -6.11
CA PHE A 84 4.88 40.49 -6.06
C PHE A 84 4.46 40.88 -4.64
N GLY A 85 5.06 40.28 -3.61
CA GLY A 85 4.84 40.67 -2.23
C GLY A 85 5.30 42.10 -2.01
N VAL A 86 4.36 42.92 -1.55
CA VAL A 86 4.44 44.38 -1.36
C VAL A 86 5.83 44.86 -0.93
N LYS A 87 6.51 45.62 -1.81
CA LYS A 87 7.53 46.58 -1.37
C LYS A 87 6.79 47.61 -0.50
N ARG A 88 7.14 47.65 0.80
CA ARG A 88 6.77 48.76 1.68
C ARG A 88 7.28 50.08 1.12
#